data_AF-A0A6P0XBN6-F1
#
_entry.id   AF-A0A6P0XBN6-F1
#
_cell.length_a   1.000
_cell.length_b   1.000
_cell.length_c   1.000
_cell.angle_alpha   90.00
_cell.angle_beta   90.00
_cell.angle_gamma   90.00
#
_symmetry.space_group_name_H-M   'P 1'
#
loop_
_entity.id
_entity.type
_entity.pdbx_description
1 polymer ?
#
loop_
_entity_poly.entity_id
_entity_poly.type
_entity_poly.pdbx_seq_one_letter_code
_entity_poly.pdbx_strand_id
1 'polypeptide(L)'
;SGFAISTSSPTDLTDYLQFSPRELTIPPGVTRRVRLISRFPPSLPEGEYRAVVFTETLNQATDATGNRVALTARIGTTVYVRQGDLSPNLTVESASWNSEQKQIQLLVRNTGMASVRPVASWTLQQGATVVEKGSIEPTGIVAQSDRNFLLGYPNQDQPVPASGQYQLTGELLWSEDEEQRTQPFSVELMIP
;
A
#
# COMPACT_ATOMS: atom_id res chain seq x y z
N SER A 1 15.34 -11.38 -11.59
CA SER A 1 15.86 -11.59 -10.22
C SER A 1 14.69 -11.96 -9.33
N GLY A 2 14.66 -13.18 -8.81
CA GLY A 2 13.56 -13.67 -7.98
C GLY A 2 13.63 -13.12 -6.56
N PHE A 3 12.49 -13.00 -5.90
CA PHE A 3 12.40 -12.65 -4.48
C PHE A 3 13.18 -13.67 -3.63
N ALA A 4 14.12 -13.20 -2.82
CA ALA A 4 14.75 -14.02 -1.80
C ALA A 4 13.77 -14.18 -0.63
N ILE A 5 13.45 -15.42 -0.27
CA ILE A 5 12.65 -15.71 0.92
C ILE A 5 13.55 -15.48 2.14
N SER A 6 13.25 -14.46 2.94
CA SER A 6 13.83 -14.35 4.28
C SER A 6 13.12 -15.36 5.19
N THR A 7 13.87 -16.26 5.81
CA THR A 7 13.31 -17.34 6.63
C THR A 7 12.90 -16.88 8.04
N SER A 8 13.19 -15.63 8.40
CA SER A 8 12.71 -15.01 9.64
C SER A 8 12.73 -13.49 9.55
N SER A 9 11.79 -12.84 10.24
CA SER A 9 11.75 -11.41 10.48
C SER A 9 11.42 -11.20 11.95
N PRO A 10 12.07 -10.27 12.67
CA PRO A 10 11.69 -9.93 14.04
C PRO A 10 10.27 -9.35 14.14
N THR A 11 9.67 -8.98 13.00
CA THR A 11 8.31 -8.46 12.87
C THR A 11 7.36 -9.46 12.19
N ASP A 12 7.68 -10.76 12.22
CA ASP A 12 6.80 -11.81 11.70
C ASP A 12 5.62 -12.06 12.66
N LEU A 13 4.40 -11.95 12.14
CA LEU A 13 3.17 -12.17 12.89
C LEU A 13 2.71 -13.65 12.88
N THR A 14 3.30 -14.50 12.05
CA THR A 14 2.81 -15.85 11.74
C THR A 14 2.62 -16.72 12.98
N ASP A 15 3.59 -16.73 13.90
CA ASP A 15 3.54 -17.55 15.13
C ASP A 15 2.49 -17.08 16.14
N TYR A 16 2.03 -15.83 16.01
CA TYR A 16 1.07 -15.21 16.90
C TYR A 16 -0.35 -15.15 16.31
N LEU A 17 -0.49 -15.41 15.00
CA LEU A 17 -1.75 -15.31 14.27
C LEU A 17 -2.41 -16.66 14.10
N GLN A 18 -3.63 -16.76 14.61
CA GLN A 18 -4.51 -17.89 14.41
C GLN A 18 -5.68 -17.47 13.54
N PHE A 19 -6.12 -18.36 12.66
CA PHE A 19 -7.33 -18.16 11.87
C PHE A 19 -8.19 -19.41 11.78
N SER A 20 -9.50 -19.21 11.72
CA SER A 20 -10.48 -20.29 11.67
C SER A 20 -11.75 -19.87 10.91
N PRO A 21 -12.31 -20.76 10.08
CA PRO A 21 -11.79 -22.08 9.70
C PRO A 21 -10.61 -21.97 8.72
N ARG A 22 -9.75 -23.01 8.66
CA ARG A 22 -8.62 -23.07 7.71
C ARG A 22 -9.02 -23.57 6.31
N GLU A 23 -10.12 -24.31 6.25
CA GLU A 23 -10.71 -24.85 5.03
C GLU A 23 -12.22 -24.69 5.09
N LEU A 24 -12.84 -24.35 3.97
CA LEU A 24 -14.29 -24.22 3.88
C LEU A 24 -14.80 -24.38 2.44
N THR A 25 -16.05 -24.83 2.31
CA THR A 25 -16.77 -24.84 1.02
C THR A 25 -17.66 -23.59 0.92
N ILE A 26 -17.52 -22.84 -0.17
CA ILE A 26 -18.29 -21.62 -0.44
C ILE A 26 -19.24 -21.87 -1.62
N PRO A 27 -20.57 -21.89 -1.41
CA PRO A 27 -21.51 -21.93 -2.52
C PRO A 27 -21.45 -20.66 -3.39
N PRO A 28 -21.87 -20.72 -4.66
CA PRO A 28 -21.94 -19.53 -5.52
C PRO A 28 -22.76 -18.39 -4.89
N GLY A 29 -22.23 -17.17 -4.95
CA GLY A 29 -22.87 -15.98 -4.40
C GLY A 29 -22.87 -15.86 -2.86
N VAL A 30 -22.25 -16.81 -2.14
CA VAL A 30 -22.21 -16.80 -0.68
C VAL A 30 -20.89 -16.23 -0.17
N THR A 31 -20.95 -15.44 0.90
CA THR A 31 -19.78 -14.96 1.64
C THR A 31 -19.63 -15.74 2.94
N ARG A 32 -18.39 -16.08 3.31
CA ARG A 32 -18.05 -16.69 4.60
C ARG A 32 -17.03 -15.80 5.32
N ARG A 33 -17.13 -15.73 6.65
CA ARG A 33 -16.19 -14.98 7.48
C ARG A 33 -15.12 -15.94 8.01
N VAL A 34 -13.87 -15.52 7.94
CA VAL A 34 -12.74 -16.17 8.61
C VAL A 34 -12.36 -15.29 9.80
N ARG A 35 -12.31 -15.87 10.99
CA ARG A 35 -11.89 -15.15 12.19
C ARG A 35 -10.38 -15.14 12.26
N LEU A 36 -9.78 -13.96 12.42
CA LEU A 36 -8.36 -13.77 12.74
C LEU A 36 -8.21 -13.46 14.23
N ILE A 37 -7.25 -14.06 14.90
CA ILE A 37 -6.95 -13.85 16.32
C ILE A 37 -5.43 -13.73 16.46
N SER A 38 -4.95 -12.59 16.95
CA SER A 38 -3.55 -12.43 17.37
C SER A 38 -3.41 -12.66 18.87
N ARG A 39 -2.33 -13.33 19.31
CA ARG A 39 -1.99 -13.52 20.72
C ARG A 39 -0.51 -13.26 20.94
N PHE A 40 -0.19 -12.09 21.48
CA PHE A 40 1.18 -11.75 21.84
C PHE A 40 1.47 -12.12 23.30
N PRO A 41 2.64 -12.72 23.60
CA PRO A 41 3.09 -12.86 24.97
C PRO A 41 3.40 -11.47 25.55
N PRO A 42 3.24 -11.25 26.86
CA PRO A 42 3.54 -9.95 27.49
C PRO A 42 4.99 -9.49 27.32
N SER A 43 5.92 -10.42 27.09
CA SER A 43 7.34 -10.16 26.87
C SER A 43 7.69 -9.79 25.43
N LEU A 44 6.72 -9.80 24.51
CA LEU A 44 6.97 -9.44 23.11
C LEU A 44 7.34 -7.94 23.05
N PRO A 45 8.44 -7.56 22.37
CA PRO A 45 8.77 -6.16 22.18
C PRO A 45 7.64 -5.38 21.52
N GLU A 46 7.57 -4.08 21.80
CA GLU A 46 6.70 -3.20 21.05
C GLU A 46 7.13 -3.15 19.59
N GLY A 47 6.15 -3.13 18.70
CA GLY A 47 6.40 -3.16 17.25
C GLY A 47 5.16 -3.50 16.45
N GLU A 48 5.25 -3.26 15.15
CA GLU A 48 4.24 -3.70 14.20
C GLU A 48 4.66 -5.03 13.57
N TYR A 49 3.85 -6.06 13.83
CA TYR A 49 4.04 -7.41 13.34
C TYR A 49 3.14 -7.64 12.12
N ARG A 50 3.67 -8.35 11.12
CA ARG A 50 3.07 -8.49 9.79
C ARG A 50 3.04 -9.93 9.32
N ALA A 51 1.93 -10.34 8.72
CA ALA A 51 1.80 -11.60 8.01
C ALA A 51 0.91 -11.42 6.78
N VAL A 52 1.03 -12.32 5.81
CA VAL A 52 0.11 -12.40 4.68
C VAL A 52 -0.69 -13.68 4.80
N VAL A 53 -2.01 -13.56 4.93
CA VAL A 53 -2.94 -14.70 4.92
C VAL A 53 -3.35 -14.96 3.48
N PHE A 54 -3.04 -16.15 2.98
CA PHE A 54 -3.44 -16.57 1.64
C PHE A 54 -4.72 -17.40 1.67
N THR A 55 -5.65 -17.08 0.78
CA THR A 55 -6.82 -17.90 0.46
C THR A 55 -6.64 -18.49 -0.92
N GLU A 56 -6.77 -19.81 -1.03
CA GLU A 56 -6.48 -20.57 -2.23
C GLU A 56 -7.57 -21.60 -2.53
N THR A 57 -7.84 -21.83 -3.81
CA THR A 57 -8.74 -22.91 -4.24
C THR A 57 -8.05 -24.27 -4.12
N LEU A 58 -8.62 -25.19 -3.33
CA LEU A 58 -8.04 -26.51 -3.10
C LEU A 58 -8.29 -27.52 -4.24
N ASN A 59 -9.35 -27.33 -5.03
CA ASN A 59 -9.78 -28.30 -6.07
C ASN A 59 -9.84 -27.67 -7.47
N GLN A 60 -9.54 -28.50 -8.48
CA GLN A 60 -9.68 -28.15 -9.90
C GLN A 60 -11.15 -28.24 -10.33
N ALA A 61 -11.66 -27.21 -11.01
CA ALA A 61 -12.96 -27.31 -11.68
C ALA A 61 -12.83 -28.17 -12.94
N THR A 62 -13.79 -29.08 -13.14
CA THR A 62 -13.93 -29.85 -14.40
C THR A 62 -15.22 -29.38 -15.06
N ASP A 63 -15.17 -29.02 -16.35
CA ASP A 63 -16.40 -28.65 -17.06
C ASP A 63 -17.26 -29.89 -17.39
N ALA A 64 -18.52 -29.67 -17.78
CA ALA A 64 -19.47 -30.75 -18.09
C ALA A 64 -19.04 -31.64 -19.27
N THR A 65 -18.08 -31.18 -20.08
CA THR A 65 -17.48 -31.87 -21.23
C THR A 65 -16.19 -32.61 -20.89
N GLY A 66 -15.74 -32.57 -19.63
CA GLY A 66 -14.52 -33.24 -19.18
C GLY A 66 -13.24 -32.46 -19.46
N ASN A 67 -13.31 -31.22 -19.95
CA ASN A 67 -12.12 -30.38 -20.07
C ASN A 67 -11.69 -29.90 -18.69
N ARG A 68 -10.39 -30.00 -18.43
CA ARG A 68 -9.76 -29.57 -17.18
C ARG A 68 -9.18 -28.18 -17.37
N VAL A 69 -9.99 -27.15 -17.24
CA VAL A 69 -9.50 -25.78 -17.09
C VAL A 69 -9.40 -25.49 -15.59
N ALA A 70 -8.18 -25.55 -15.04
CA ALA A 70 -7.93 -25.25 -13.64
C ALA A 70 -7.52 -23.78 -13.48
N LEU A 71 -8.44 -22.94 -12.99
CA LEU A 71 -8.10 -21.62 -12.48
C LEU A 71 -7.71 -21.75 -11.00
N THR A 72 -6.42 -21.64 -10.70
CA THR A 72 -5.94 -21.57 -9.32
C THR A 72 -5.87 -20.09 -8.90
N ALA A 73 -6.86 -19.64 -8.14
CA ALA A 73 -6.85 -18.30 -7.56
C ALA A 73 -6.16 -18.34 -6.19
N ARG A 74 -5.16 -17.47 -5.99
CA ARG A 74 -4.49 -17.23 -4.72
C ARG A 74 -4.63 -15.76 -4.35
N ILE A 75 -5.33 -15.46 -3.27
CA ILE A 75 -5.58 -14.11 -2.78
C ILE A 75 -4.82 -13.91 -1.48
N GLY A 76 -3.92 -12.93 -1.42
CA GLY A 76 -3.17 -12.57 -0.22
C GLY A 76 -3.77 -11.35 0.48
N THR A 77 -4.01 -11.46 1.79
CA THR A 77 -4.39 -10.32 2.64
C THR A 77 -3.26 -10.04 3.62
N THR A 78 -2.68 -8.85 3.57
CA THR A 78 -1.67 -8.43 4.55
C THR A 78 -2.34 -7.98 5.83
N VAL A 79 -1.95 -8.59 6.95
CA VAL A 79 -2.41 -8.28 8.30
C VAL A 79 -1.29 -7.57 9.05
N TYR A 80 -1.62 -6.46 9.70
CA TYR A 80 -0.73 -5.67 10.54
C TYR A 80 -1.31 -5.68 11.95
N VAL A 81 -0.51 -6.01 12.96
CA VAL A 81 -0.91 -5.96 14.36
C VAL A 81 0.14 -5.17 15.14
N ARG A 82 -0.31 -4.14 15.86
CA ARG A 82 0.54 -3.27 16.67
C ARG A 82 0.57 -3.79 18.11
N GLN A 83 1.77 -3.96 18.65
CA GLN A 83 2.02 -4.18 20.08
C GLN A 83 2.59 -2.88 20.66
N GLY A 84 1.88 -2.27 21.60
CA GLY A 84 2.23 -0.95 22.15
C GLY A 84 1.55 0.21 21.42
N ASP A 85 1.92 1.43 21.81
CA ASP A 85 1.40 2.68 21.26
C ASP A 85 2.29 3.16 20.11
N LEU A 86 1.94 2.76 18.88
CA LEU A 86 2.76 2.97 17.68
C LEU A 86 2.03 3.82 16.66
N SER A 87 2.71 4.87 16.22
CA SER A 87 2.22 5.83 15.24
C SER A 87 3.05 5.84 13.95
N PRO A 88 2.43 6.09 12.79
CA PRO A 88 3.16 6.48 11.58
C PRO A 88 3.63 7.93 11.70
N ASN A 89 4.67 8.29 10.95
CA ASN A 89 5.13 9.67 10.85
C ASN A 89 5.57 9.95 9.42
N LEU A 90 4.72 10.65 8.66
CA LEU A 90 4.89 10.82 7.23
C LEU A 90 5.48 12.18 6.87
N THR A 91 6.44 12.17 5.95
CA THR A 91 6.99 13.37 5.33
C THR A 91 7.13 13.15 3.84
N VAL A 92 6.81 14.17 3.04
CA VAL A 92 7.17 14.21 1.62
C VAL A 92 8.58 14.75 1.50
N GLU A 93 9.49 13.99 0.90
CA GLU A 93 10.90 14.39 0.77
C GLU A 93 11.18 15.13 -0.52
N SER A 94 10.64 14.64 -1.64
CA SER A 94 10.92 15.18 -2.96
C SER A 94 9.87 14.75 -3.99
N ALA A 95 9.86 15.44 -5.12
CA ALA A 95 9.21 14.98 -6.34
C ALA A 95 10.26 14.81 -7.44
N SER A 96 10.04 13.83 -8.32
CA SER A 96 10.94 13.56 -9.45
C SER A 96 10.17 13.15 -10.69
N TRP A 97 10.78 13.36 -11.85
CA TRP A 97 10.28 12.89 -13.13
C TRP A 97 10.94 11.56 -13.50
N ASN A 98 10.13 10.54 -13.77
CA ASN A 98 10.59 9.30 -14.37
C ASN A 98 10.45 9.37 -15.89
N SER A 99 11.56 9.56 -16.60
CA SER A 99 11.58 9.68 -18.07
C SER A 99 11.18 8.40 -18.81
N GLU A 100 11.43 7.22 -18.24
CA GLU A 100 11.09 5.94 -18.86
C GLU A 100 9.58 5.70 -18.82
N GLN A 101 8.97 5.97 -17.66
CA GLN A 101 7.53 5.80 -17.43
C GLN A 101 6.71 7.03 -17.85
N LYS A 102 7.38 8.15 -18.13
CA LYS A 102 6.77 9.47 -18.34
C LYS A 102 5.82 9.83 -17.21
N GLN A 103 6.29 9.72 -15.97
CA GLN A 103 5.44 9.84 -14.79
C GLN A 103 6.11 10.65 -13.69
N ILE A 104 5.33 11.47 -12.98
CA ILE A 104 5.78 12.18 -11.79
C ILE A 104 5.71 11.23 -10.58
N GLN A 105 6.79 11.19 -9.81
CA GLN A 105 6.91 10.40 -8.60
C GLN A 105 7.06 11.34 -7.39
N LEU A 106 6.32 11.05 -6.32
CA LEU A 106 6.40 11.74 -5.03
C LEU A 106 7.01 10.79 -4.00
N LEU A 107 8.21 11.11 -3.49
CA LEU A 107 8.86 10.30 -2.48
C LEU A 107 8.29 10.64 -1.10
N VAL A 108 7.57 9.68 -0.51
CA VAL A 108 7.00 9.80 0.83
C VAL A 108 7.75 8.86 1.77
N ARG A 109 8.27 9.40 2.87
CA ARG A 109 8.94 8.64 3.92
C ARG A 109 8.04 8.49 5.14
N ASN A 110 7.97 7.26 5.66
CA ASN A 110 7.40 6.98 6.97
C ASN A 110 8.54 6.71 7.95
N THR A 111 8.80 7.65 8.86
CA THR A 111 9.79 7.48 9.93
C THR A 111 9.20 6.87 11.20
N GLY A 112 7.87 6.73 11.26
CA GLY A 112 7.15 6.16 12.38
C GLY A 112 7.26 4.63 12.45
N MET A 113 6.84 4.09 13.59
CA MET A 113 6.94 2.65 13.91
C MET A 113 5.70 1.85 13.50
N ALA A 114 4.72 2.48 12.87
CA ALA A 114 3.54 1.83 12.31
C ALA A 114 3.41 2.07 10.80
N SER A 115 2.91 1.06 10.08
CA SER A 115 2.50 1.20 8.69
C SER A 115 1.22 2.00 8.56
N VAL A 116 1.04 2.62 7.40
CA VAL A 116 -0.09 3.50 7.11
C VAL A 116 -0.46 3.45 5.63
N ARG A 117 -1.71 3.79 5.30
CA ARG A 117 -2.22 3.88 3.93
C ARG A 117 -2.76 5.30 3.68
N PRO A 118 -1.88 6.29 3.48
CA PRO A 118 -2.33 7.64 3.22
C PRO A 118 -2.91 7.78 1.81
N VAL A 119 -3.83 8.72 1.68
CA VAL A 119 -4.21 9.37 0.43
C VAL A 119 -3.31 10.58 0.26
N ALA A 120 -2.93 10.92 -0.97
CA ALA A 120 -2.27 12.18 -1.27
C ALA A 120 -3.14 12.99 -2.23
N SER A 121 -3.52 14.21 -1.86
CA SER A 121 -4.05 15.21 -2.78
C SER A 121 -2.91 16.09 -3.26
N TRP A 122 -2.94 16.55 -4.51
CA TRP A 122 -1.86 17.33 -5.08
C TRP A 122 -2.33 18.34 -6.13
N THR A 123 -1.55 19.40 -6.29
CA THR A 123 -1.67 20.42 -7.34
C THR A 123 -0.28 20.66 -7.93
N LEU A 124 -0.18 20.53 -9.26
CA LEU A 124 1.01 20.84 -10.03
C LEU A 124 0.89 22.24 -10.62
N GLN A 125 1.90 23.09 -10.42
CA GLN A 125 1.92 24.47 -10.89
C GLN A 125 3.21 24.78 -11.64
N GLN A 126 3.12 25.63 -12.64
CA GLN A 126 4.27 26.25 -13.31
C GLN A 126 4.14 27.77 -13.20
N GLY A 127 4.97 28.39 -12.36
CA GLY A 127 4.77 29.78 -11.96
C GLY A 127 3.42 29.97 -11.28
N ALA A 128 2.59 30.89 -11.78
CA ALA A 128 1.25 31.15 -11.25
C ALA A 128 0.15 30.24 -11.86
N THR A 129 0.50 29.43 -12.87
CA THR A 129 -0.48 28.63 -13.62
C THR A 129 -0.62 27.25 -13.00
N VAL A 130 -1.84 26.85 -12.66
CA VAL A 130 -2.16 25.45 -12.32
C VAL A 130 -2.13 24.63 -13.60
N VAL A 131 -1.29 23.62 -13.62
CA VAL A 131 -1.13 22.68 -14.73
C VAL A 131 -2.11 21.54 -14.58
N GLU A 132 -2.18 20.96 -13.39
CA GLU A 132 -3.08 19.84 -13.10
C GLU A 132 -3.33 19.69 -11.59
N LYS A 133 -4.41 19.01 -11.22
CA LYS A 133 -4.70 18.57 -9.86
C LYS A 133 -5.06 17.09 -9.85
N GLY A 134 -4.85 16.43 -8.72
CA GLY A 134 -5.32 15.06 -8.58
C GLY A 134 -5.20 14.51 -7.18
N SER A 135 -5.45 13.22 -7.10
CA SER A 135 -5.26 12.42 -5.90
C SER A 135 -4.56 11.12 -6.23
N ILE A 136 -3.99 10.50 -5.20
CA ILE A 136 -3.37 9.18 -5.27
C ILE A 136 -4.17 8.27 -4.37
N GLU A 137 -4.59 7.14 -4.93
CA GLU A 137 -5.34 6.11 -4.19
C GLU A 137 -4.55 5.65 -2.95
N PRO A 138 -5.26 5.21 -1.88
CA PRO A 138 -4.63 4.79 -0.63
C PRO A 138 -3.49 3.77 -0.85
N THR A 139 -2.26 4.20 -0.61
CA THR A 139 -1.06 3.40 -0.91
C THR A 139 -0.31 3.08 0.37
N GLY A 140 -0.07 1.80 0.65
CA GLY A 140 0.59 1.37 1.89
C GLY A 140 2.07 1.75 1.94
N ILE A 141 2.47 2.45 3.00
CA ILE A 141 3.87 2.71 3.37
C ILE A 141 4.15 1.95 4.65
N VAL A 142 5.19 1.11 4.62
CA VAL A 142 5.59 0.30 5.77
C VAL A 142 6.25 1.20 6.83
N ALA A 143 6.16 0.82 8.11
CA ALA A 143 6.92 1.46 9.18
C ALA A 143 8.41 1.61 8.82
N GLN A 144 8.99 2.78 9.10
CA GLN A 144 10.43 3.05 8.88
C GLN A 144 10.90 2.79 7.44
N SER A 145 10.04 3.06 6.45
CA SER A 145 10.34 2.86 5.03
C SER A 145 9.88 4.05 4.20
N ASP A 146 10.28 4.07 2.94
CA ASP A 146 9.85 5.05 1.96
C ASP A 146 9.04 4.41 0.83
N ARG A 147 8.31 5.26 0.10
CA ARG A 147 7.58 4.84 -1.08
C ARG A 147 7.44 5.97 -2.08
N ASN A 148 7.67 5.63 -3.34
CA ASN A 148 7.30 6.50 -4.45
C ASN A 148 5.81 6.37 -4.73
N PHE A 149 5.11 7.48 -4.60
CA PHE A 149 3.73 7.64 -5.00
C PHE A 149 3.71 8.11 -6.46
N LEU A 150 3.03 7.36 -7.30
CA LEU A 150 2.97 7.64 -8.73
C LEU A 150 1.74 8.50 -8.99
N LEU A 151 1.93 9.70 -9.51
CA LEU A 151 0.81 10.56 -9.88
C LEU A 151 0.11 9.94 -11.10
N GLY A 152 -1.23 10.03 -11.13
CA GLY A 152 -2.05 9.66 -12.29
C GLY A 152 -1.93 10.63 -13.48
N TYR A 153 -0.89 11.46 -13.50
CA TYR A 153 -0.62 12.48 -14.50
C TYR A 153 0.88 12.48 -14.89
N PRO A 154 1.20 12.67 -16.17
CA PRO A 154 0.28 12.57 -17.31
C PRO A 154 -0.26 11.13 -17.47
N ASN A 155 -1.35 10.97 -18.23
CA ASN A 155 -1.89 9.65 -18.59
C ASN A 155 -2.24 9.61 -20.09
N GLN A 156 -2.95 8.58 -20.56
CA GLN A 156 -3.22 8.39 -21.99
C GLN A 156 -4.01 9.53 -22.63
N ASP A 157 -4.87 10.21 -21.85
CA ASP A 157 -5.74 11.28 -22.34
C ASP A 157 -5.16 12.67 -22.10
N GLN A 158 -4.03 12.76 -21.38
CA GLN A 158 -3.42 14.02 -20.97
C GLN A 158 -2.01 14.14 -21.53
N PRO A 159 -1.65 15.29 -22.14
CA PRO A 159 -0.33 15.46 -22.71
C PRO A 159 0.75 15.46 -21.63
N VAL A 160 1.95 15.05 -22.01
CA VAL A 160 3.14 15.20 -21.15
C VAL A 160 3.36 16.69 -20.89
N PRO A 161 3.57 17.11 -19.62
CA PRO A 161 3.87 18.50 -19.31
C PRO A 161 5.14 18.97 -20.03
N ALA A 162 5.20 20.24 -20.40
CA ALA A 162 6.38 20.83 -21.01
C ALA A 162 7.60 20.71 -20.09
N SER A 163 8.81 20.72 -20.65
CA SER A 163 10.01 20.80 -19.81
C SER A 163 10.05 22.11 -19.03
N GLY A 164 10.63 22.08 -17.84
CA GLY A 164 10.79 23.24 -16.99
C GLY A 164 10.68 22.94 -15.50
N GLN A 165 10.64 24.04 -14.74
CA GLN A 165 10.50 24.02 -13.29
C GLN A 165 9.02 24.09 -12.90
N TYR A 166 8.65 23.23 -11.97
CA TYR A 166 7.31 23.12 -11.43
C TYR A 166 7.34 23.13 -9.91
N GLN A 167 6.22 23.55 -9.32
CA GLN A 167 5.94 23.38 -7.91
C GLN A 167 4.84 22.33 -7.76
N LEU A 168 5.11 21.29 -6.97
CA LEU A 168 4.10 20.32 -6.57
C LEU A 168 3.73 20.59 -5.11
N THR A 169 2.46 20.92 -4.87
CA THR A 169 1.92 21.16 -3.53
C THR A 169 0.79 20.18 -3.24
N GLY A 170 0.47 19.97 -1.97
CA GLY A 170 -0.63 19.09 -1.62
C GLY A 170 -0.68 18.75 -0.14
N GLU A 171 -1.42 17.68 0.15
CA GLU A 171 -1.61 17.16 1.50
C GLU A 171 -1.69 15.63 1.51
N LEU A 172 -0.97 15.00 2.43
CA LEU A 172 -1.16 13.61 2.81
C LEU A 172 -2.28 13.54 3.86
N LEU A 173 -3.21 12.61 3.72
CA LEU A 173 -4.31 12.35 4.65
C LEU A 173 -4.31 10.86 5.04
N TRP A 174 -4.35 10.56 6.32
CA TRP A 174 -4.54 9.19 6.82
C TRP A 174 -5.35 9.16 8.10
N SER A 175 -5.88 7.99 8.42
CA SER A 175 -6.48 7.72 9.71
C SER A 175 -5.47 7.05 10.63
N GLU A 176 -5.41 7.52 11.86
CA GLU A 176 -4.71 6.92 12.97
C GLU A 176 -5.74 6.69 14.07
N ASP A 177 -6.05 5.42 14.32
CA ASP A 177 -7.22 5.00 15.10
C ASP A 177 -8.52 5.65 14.59
N GLU A 178 -9.19 6.46 15.41
CA GLU A 178 -10.41 7.20 15.04
C GLU A 178 -10.13 8.65 14.62
N GLU A 179 -8.87 9.10 14.66
CA GLU A 179 -8.47 10.46 14.31
C GLU A 179 -7.97 10.54 12.86
N GLN A 180 -8.34 11.62 12.18
CA GLN A 180 -7.73 11.97 10.90
C GLN A 180 -6.49 12.82 11.14
N ARG A 181 -5.41 12.45 10.45
CA ARG A 181 -4.13 13.16 10.43
C ARG A 181 -3.88 13.70 9.03
N THR A 182 -3.37 14.91 8.96
CA THR A 182 -2.91 15.48 7.70
C THR A 182 -1.49 16.01 7.78
N GLN A 183 -0.81 16.01 6.64
CA GLN A 183 0.51 16.61 6.48
C GLN A 183 0.59 17.34 5.13
N PRO A 184 0.61 18.68 5.12
CA PRO A 184 0.81 19.44 3.89
C PRO A 184 2.25 19.28 3.38
N PHE A 185 2.44 19.46 2.08
CA PHE A 185 3.75 19.46 1.44
C PHE A 185 3.83 20.47 0.30
N SER A 186 5.08 20.88 -0.01
CA SER A 186 5.44 21.73 -1.13
C SER A 186 6.85 21.38 -1.57
N VAL A 187 7.00 20.76 -2.74
CA VAL A 187 8.31 20.33 -3.28
C VAL A 187 8.49 20.81 -4.72
N GLU A 188 9.72 21.20 -5.04
CA GLU A 188 10.10 21.54 -6.41
C GLU A 188 10.21 20.28 -7.27
N LEU A 189 9.88 20.41 -8.55
CA LEU A 189 9.96 19.35 -9.55
C LEU A 189 10.56 19.93 -10.84
N MET A 190 11.66 19.34 -11.29
CA MET A 190 12.23 19.61 -12.60
C MET A 190 11.78 18.52 -13.59
N ILE A 191 11.17 18.92 -14.69
CA ILE A 191 10.88 18.05 -15.83
C ILE A 191 11.86 18.40 -16.96
N PRO A 192 12.71 17.46 -17.41
CA PRO A 192 13.77 17.72 -18.41
C PRO A 192 13.22 17.98 -19.81
#